data_AF-A0A960APK1-F1
#
_entry.id   AF-A0A960APK1-F1
#
_cell.length_a   1.000
_cell.length_b   1.000
_cell.length_c   1.000
_cell.angle_alpha   90.00
_cell.angle_beta   90.00
_cell.angle_gamma   90.00
#
_symmetry.space_group_name_H-M   'P 1'
#
loop_
_entity.id
_entity.type
_entity.pdbx_description
1 polymer ?
#
loop_
_entity_poly.entity_id
_entity_poly.type
_entity_poly.pdbx_seq_one_letter_code
_entity_poly.pdbx_strand_id
1 'polypeptide(L)' 'VGLGLPRRLATELTLQTVYGAATMLRETGEHPVVLRENVTSPAGTTAAALRVLEDHKVRAAFLSALEAARNRSIELAGG' A
#
# COMPACT_ATOMS: atom_id res chain seq x y z
N VAL A 1 7.31 -12.98 9.55
CA VAL A 1 8.52 -12.69 8.75
C VAL A 1 9.00 -14.03 8.23
N GLY A 2 8.93 -14.24 6.92
CA GLY A 2 9.01 -15.59 6.33
C GLY A 2 10.03 -15.76 5.19
N LEU A 3 10.80 -14.70 4.87
CA LEU A 3 11.75 -14.69 3.75
C LEU A 3 13.21 -14.56 4.23
N GLY A 4 13.51 -15.02 5.45
CA GLY A 4 14.88 -15.08 5.98
C GLY A 4 15.39 -13.83 6.72
N LEU A 5 14.63 -12.72 6.75
CA LEU A 5 15.03 -11.53 7.51
C LEU A 5 14.76 -11.66 9.03
N PRO A 6 15.65 -11.14 9.89
CA PRO A 6 15.35 -10.97 11.31
C PRO A 6 14.11 -10.08 11.52
N ARG A 7 13.28 -10.40 12.52
CA ARG A 7 12.02 -9.69 12.77
C ARG A 7 12.21 -8.18 12.89
N ARG A 8 13.22 -7.76 13.67
CA ARG A 8 13.54 -6.34 13.88
C ARG A 8 13.86 -5.62 12.58
N LEU A 9 14.73 -6.20 11.75
CA LEU A 9 15.12 -5.61 10.48
C LEU A 9 13.93 -5.54 9.50
N ALA A 10 13.12 -6.59 9.42
CA ALA A 10 11.92 -6.58 8.59
C ALA A 10 10.95 -5.46 8.99
N THR A 11 10.78 -5.22 10.29
CA THR A 11 9.96 -4.10 10.80
C THR A 11 10.55 -2.76 10.39
N GLU A 12 11.85 -2.56 10.57
CA GLU A 12 12.53 -1.30 10.22
C GLU A 12 12.42 -0.98 8.72
N LEU A 13 12.68 -1.97 7.85
CA LEU A 13 12.54 -1.83 6.41
C LEU A 13 11.10 -1.52 6.00
N THR A 14 10.10 -2.16 6.64
CA THR A 14 8.69 -1.90 6.37
C THR A 14 8.33 -0.45 6.70
N LEU A 15 8.74 0.04 7.88
CA LEU A 15 8.47 1.42 8.31
C LEU A 15 9.10 2.42 7.33
N GLN A 16 10.36 2.23 6.96
CA GLN A 16 11.05 3.11 6.01
C GLN A 16 10.45 3.06 4.60
N THR A 17 10.01 1.89 4.14
CA THR A 17 9.36 1.74 2.83
C THR A 17 8.07 2.55 2.76
N VAL A 18 7.22 2.45 3.78
CA VAL A 18 5.95 3.19 3.83
C VAL A 18 6.21 4.69 3.96
N TYR A 19 7.13 5.10 4.84
CA TYR A 19 7.50 6.50 5.02
C TYR A 19 8.08 7.12 3.74
N GLY A 20 9.00 6.43 3.07
CA GLY A 20 9.61 6.88 1.83
C GLY A 20 8.58 7.02 0.70
N ALA A 21 7.69 6.04 0.54
CA ALA A 21 6.63 6.10 -0.47
C ALA A 21 5.69 7.31 -0.25
N ALA A 22 5.25 7.54 0.99
CA ALA A 22 4.40 8.69 1.32
C ALA A 22 5.12 10.03 1.11
N THR A 23 6.40 10.09 1.48
CA THR A 23 7.25 11.26 1.27
C THR A 23 7.41 11.58 -0.21
N MET A 24 7.72 10.58 -1.04
CA MET A 24 7.84 10.76 -2.50
C MET A 24 6.54 11.28 -3.12
N LEU A 25 5.39 10.72 -2.73
CA LEU A 25 4.07 11.19 -3.19
C LEU A 25 3.85 12.67 -2.87
N ARG A 26 4.16 13.07 -1.63
CA ARG A 26 3.96 14.44 -1.18
C ARG A 26 4.91 15.42 -1.87
N GLU A 27 6.17 15.05 -2.02
CA GLU A 27 7.23 15.96 -2.48
C GLU A 27 7.27 16.10 -4.00
N THR A 28 7.00 15.03 -4.74
CA THR A 28 6.99 15.08 -6.21
C THR A 28 5.69 15.68 -6.77
N GLY A 29 4.58 15.53 -6.04
CA GLY A 29 3.25 15.89 -6.55
C GLY A 29 2.78 15.01 -7.73
N GLU A 30 3.53 13.97 -8.08
CA GLU A 30 3.18 13.06 -9.15
C GLU A 30 1.95 12.23 -8.79
N HIS A 31 1.20 11.83 -9.81
CA HIS A 31 0.09 10.92 -9.62
C HIS A 31 0.60 9.56 -9.10
N PRO A 32 -0.05 8.91 -8.11
CA PRO A 32 0.44 7.66 -7.52
C PRO A 32 0.71 6.52 -8.50
N VAL A 33 -0.04 6.49 -9.62
CA VAL A 33 0.15 5.52 -10.71
C VAL A 33 1.52 5.67 -11.37
N VAL A 34 1.97 6.92 -11.59
CA VAL A 34 3.26 7.22 -12.22
C VAL A 34 4.40 6.78 -11.31
N LEU A 35 4.36 7.15 -10.02
CA LEU A 35 5.37 6.72 -9.05
C LEU A 35 5.46 5.20 -8.92
N ARG A 36 4.32 4.50 -8.95
CA ARG A 36 4.30 3.02 -8.96
C ARG A 36 4.96 2.47 -10.23
N GLU A 37 4.68 3.05 -11.39
CA GLU A 37 5.27 2.63 -12.66
C GLU A 37 6.78 2.84 -12.70
N ASN A 38 7.27 3.95 -12.13
CA ASN A 38 8.71 4.26 -12.02
C ASN A 38 9.50 3.18 -11.25
N VAL A 39 8.86 2.43 -10.35
CA VAL A 39 9.49 1.33 -9.58
C VAL A 39 9.08 -0.08 -10.05
N THR A 40 8.39 -0.17 -11.19
CA THR A 40 7.88 -1.43 -11.74
C THR A 40 8.50 -1.71 -13.10
N SER A 41 9.63 -2.40 -13.10
CA SER A 41 10.22 -2.88 -14.35
C SER A 41 9.38 -3.99 -15.00
N PRO A 42 9.28 -4.02 -16.35
CA PRO A 42 8.61 -5.11 -17.06
C PRO A 42 9.18 -6.47 -16.66
N ALA A 43 8.30 -7.42 -16.33
CA ALA A 43 8.65 -8.76 -15.83
C ALA A 43 9.53 -8.79 -14.55
N GLY A 44 9.63 -7.67 -13.82
CA GLY A 44 10.42 -7.56 -12.59
C GLY A 44 9.73 -8.14 -11.35
N THR A 45 10.46 -8.13 -10.23
CA THR A 45 9.96 -8.62 -8.93
C THR A 45 8.78 -7.80 -8.41
N THR A 46 8.80 -6.47 -8.57
CA THR A 46 7.68 -5.58 -8.22
C THR A 46 6.44 -5.93 -9.03
N ALA A 47 6.58 -6.17 -10.34
CA ALA A 47 5.46 -6.53 -11.21
C ALA A 47 4.82 -7.86 -10.79
N ALA A 48 5.64 -8.87 -10.46
CA ALA A 48 5.17 -10.15 -9.95
C ALA A 48 4.44 -10.00 -8.59
N ALA A 49 4.96 -9.18 -7.68
CA ALA A 49 4.31 -8.91 -6.41
C ALA A 49 2.96 -8.18 -6.60
N LEU A 50 2.92 -7.15 -7.44
CA LEU A 50 1.69 -6.41 -7.76
C LEU A 50 0.63 -7.34 -8.35
N ARG A 51 1.01 -8.27 -9.23
CA ARG A 51 0.08 -9.26 -9.78
C ARG A 51 -0.62 -10.06 -8.68
N VAL A 52 0.13 -10.55 -7.70
CA VAL A 52 -0.44 -11.29 -6.56
C VAL A 52 -1.37 -10.40 -5.73
N LEU A 53 -1.03 -9.14 -5.50
CA LEU A 53 -1.90 -8.20 -4.75
C LEU A 53 -3.22 -7.91 -5.50
N GLU A 54 -3.17 -7.81 -6.82
CA GLU A 54 -4.37 -7.67 -7.66
C GLU A 54 -5.24 -8.94 -7.64
N ASP A 55 -4.63 -10.12 -7.72
CA ASP A 55 -5.35 -11.41 -7.63
C ASP A 55 -6.06 -11.56 -6.27
N HIS A 56 -5.48 -11.00 -5.20
CA HIS A 56 -6.09 -10.93 -3.86
C HIS A 56 -7.02 -9.72 -3.67
N LYS A 57 -7.29 -8.95 -4.73
CA LYS A 57 -8.24 -7.81 -4.74
C LYS A 57 -7.95 -6.75 -3.68
N VAL A 58 -6.67 -6.51 -3.37
CA VAL A 58 -6.28 -5.58 -2.30
C VAL A 58 -6.85 -4.17 -2.51
N ARG A 59 -6.88 -3.67 -3.75
CA ARG A 59 -7.49 -2.36 -4.08
C ARG A 59 -8.98 -2.30 -3.71
N ALA A 60 -9.74 -3.36 -4.03
CA ALA A 60 -11.15 -3.43 -3.69
C ALA A 60 -11.36 -3.52 -2.18
N ALA A 61 -10.50 -4.28 -1.48
CA ALA A 61 -10.57 -4.41 -0.03
C ALA A 61 -10.37 -3.06 0.69
N PHE A 62 -9.43 -2.23 0.23
CA PHE A 62 -9.26 -0.87 0.79
C PHE A 62 -10.48 0.01 0.56
N LEU A 63 -11.11 -0.03 -0.63
CA LEU A 63 -12.31 0.74 -0.90
C LEU A 63 -13.46 0.31 0.04
N SER A 64 -13.71 -0.99 0.15
CA SER A 64 -14.73 -1.53 1.04
C SER A 64 -14.45 -1.20 2.52
N ALA A 65 -13.19 -1.20 2.95
CA ALA A 65 -12.81 -0.81 4.30
C ALA A 65 -13.12 0.68 4.59
N LEU A 66 -12.85 1.57 3.63
CA LEU A 66 -13.16 3.00 3.76
C LEU A 66 -14.67 3.27 3.76
N GLU A 67 -15.44 2.54 2.96
CA GLU A 67 -16.91 2.60 2.97
C GLU A 67 -17.47 2.15 4.32
N ALA A 68 -16.98 1.02 4.86
CA ALA A 68 -17.38 0.54 6.17
C ALA A 68 -17.04 1.55 7.28
N ALA A 69 -15.84 2.13 7.24
CA ALA A 69 -15.42 3.16 8.19
C ALA A 69 -16.32 4.41 8.13
N ARG A 70 -16.66 4.87 6.92
CA ARG A 70 -17.60 5.98 6.70
C ARG A 70 -18.97 5.67 7.29
N ASN A 71 -19.54 4.52 6.96
CA ASN A 71 -20.88 4.14 7.44
C ASN A 71 -20.92 4.08 8.97
N ARG A 72 -19.90 3.47 9.58
CA ARG A 72 -19.80 3.42 11.03
C ARG A 72 -19.66 4.81 11.65
N SER A 73 -18.91 5.71 11.03
CA SER A 73 -18.79 7.10 11.51
C SER A 73 -20.13 7.83 11.50
N ILE A 74 -20.99 7.58 10.51
CA ILE A 74 -22.32 8.19 10.42
C ILE A 74 -23.24 7.64 11.51
N GLU A 75 -23.25 6.33 11.73
CA GLU A 75 -24.01 5.69 12.82
C GLU A 75 -23.63 6.25 14.19
N LEU A 76 -22.34 6.48 14.43
CA LEU A 76 -21.83 7.03 15.68
C LEU A 76 -22.15 8.52 15.88
N ALA A 77 -22.34 9.28 14.80
CA ALA A 77 -22.67 10.71 14.88
C ALA A 77 -24.18 10.97 14.99
N GLY A 78 -25.01 10.00 14.57
CA GLY A 78 -26.47 10.07 14.67
C GLY A 78 -27.06 9.47 15.95
N GLY A 79 -26.23 8.90 16.83
CA GLY A 79 -26.58 8.46 18.18
C GLY A 79 -26.07 9.44 19.23
#